data_AF-A0A821UFD5-F1
#
_entry.id   AF-A0A821UFD5-F1
#
_cell.length_a   1.000
_cell.length_b   1.000
_cell.length_c   1.000
_cell.angle_alpha   90.00
_cell.angle_beta   90.00
_cell.angle_gamma   90.00
#
_symmetry.space_group_name_H-M   'P 1'
#
loop_
_entity.id
_entity.type
_entity.pdbx_description
1 polymer ?
#
loop_
_entity_poly.entity_id
_entity_poly.type
_entity_poly.pdbx_seq_one_letter_code
_entity_poly.pdbx_strand_id
1 'polypeptide(L)'
;MGLTSLKKQKRPIYYLDETWVNAGHTVGKVWDETTVKSRKHAFIEGLSTGAKNPTSKGNRIIVLHIGSDRGFVSDSALVFECKGTGDYHESMNANTF
;
A
#
# COMPACT_ATOMS: atom_id res chain seq x y z
N MET A 1 7.17 27.83 -16.25
CA MET A 1 7.42 26.90 -17.39
C MET A 1 6.54 25.68 -17.19
N GLY A 2 5.60 25.37 -18.10
CA GLY A 2 4.62 24.30 -17.90
C GLY A 2 5.13 22.90 -18.28
N LEU A 3 4.45 21.85 -17.81
CA LEU A 3 4.78 20.44 -18.06
C LEU A 3 4.95 20.13 -19.56
N THR A 4 4.10 20.71 -20.41
CA THR A 4 4.15 20.59 -21.87
C THR A 4 5.45 21.12 -22.48
N SER A 5 6.02 22.19 -21.90
CA SER A 5 7.29 22.76 -22.35
C SER A 5 8.46 21.86 -21.98
N LEU A 6 8.46 21.28 -20.77
CA LEU A 6 9.48 20.33 -20.32
C LEU A 6 9.48 19.05 -21.17
N LYS A 7 8.29 18.54 -21.53
CA LYS A 7 8.14 17.39 -22.44
C LYS A 7 8.72 17.68 -23.82
N LYS A 8 8.45 18.86 -24.40
CA LYS A 8 9.02 19.29 -25.70
C LYS A 8 10.55 19.35 -25.68
N GLN A 9 11.13 19.69 -24.53
CA GLN A 9 12.58 19.75 -24.33
C GLN A 9 13.22 18.38 -24.06
N LYS A 10 12.44 17.29 -24.11
CA LYS A 10 12.90 15.91 -23.80
C LYS A 10 13.64 15.81 -22.47
N ARG A 11 13.29 16.66 -21.50
CA ARG A 11 13.86 16.60 -20.15
C ARG A 11 13.26 15.42 -19.40
N PRO A 12 14.04 14.73 -18.54
CA PRO A 12 13.47 13.74 -17.64
C PRO A 12 12.46 14.42 -16.70
N ILE A 13 11.28 13.83 -16.58
CA ILE A 13 10.21 14.32 -15.71
C ILE A 13 9.93 13.24 -14.68
N TYR A 14 10.04 13.62 -13.42
CA TYR A 14 9.69 12.79 -12.29
C TYR A 14 8.41 13.33 -11.65
N TYR A 15 7.52 12.42 -11.30
CA TYR A 15 6.28 12.68 -10.60
C TYR A 15 6.42 12.09 -9.21
N LEU A 16 6.08 12.90 -8.21
CA LEU A 16 5.92 12.47 -6.83
C LEU A 16 4.42 12.45 -6.58
N ASP A 17 3.92 11.34 -6.05
CA ASP A 17 2.52 11.24 -5.67
C ASP A 17 2.37 10.30 -4.48
N GLU A 18 1.27 10.50 -3.77
CA GLU A 18 0.92 9.82 -2.54
C GLU A 18 -0.35 9.01 -2.70
N THR A 19 -0.42 7.87 -2.02
CA THR A 19 -1.63 7.10 -1.89
C THR A 19 -1.71 6.47 -0.51
N TRP A 20 -2.86 5.89 -0.19
CA TRP A 20 -3.07 5.23 1.08
C TRP A 20 -3.82 3.92 0.91
N VAL A 21 -3.50 2.96 1.77
CA VAL A 21 -4.19 1.67 1.85
C VAL A 21 -4.51 1.35 3.30
N ASN A 22 -5.68 0.76 3.54
CA ASN A 22 -6.06 0.28 4.86
C ASN A 22 -5.26 -1.00 5.21
N ALA A 23 -4.76 -1.14 6.44
CA ALA A 23 -4.06 -2.35 6.87
C ALA A 23 -4.94 -3.61 6.78
N GLY A 24 -6.24 -3.45 6.98
CA GLY A 24 -7.26 -4.47 6.76
C GLY A 24 -7.89 -4.42 5.36
N HIS A 25 -7.18 -3.92 4.35
CA HIS A 25 -7.67 -3.94 2.97
C HIS A 25 -7.78 -5.41 2.49
N THR A 26 -9.00 -5.83 2.19
CA THR A 26 -9.30 -7.20 1.73
C THR A 26 -10.31 -7.15 0.59
N VAL A 27 -10.33 -8.23 -0.20
CA VAL A 27 -11.32 -8.45 -1.25
C VAL A 27 -12.61 -9.02 -0.64
N GLY A 28 -13.77 -8.65 -1.20
CA GLY A 28 -15.08 -9.08 -0.67
C GLY A 28 -15.34 -10.59 -0.73
N LYS A 29 -14.52 -11.34 -1.46
CA LYS A 29 -14.53 -12.80 -1.52
C LYS A 29 -13.10 -13.30 -1.42
N VAL A 30 -12.84 -14.13 -0.42
CA VAL A 30 -11.58 -14.86 -0.27
C VAL A 30 -11.86 -16.35 -0.42
N TRP A 31 -10.87 -17.09 -0.90
CA TRP A 31 -10.96 -18.53 -0.99
C TRP A 31 -10.87 -19.12 0.42
N ASP A 32 -11.87 -19.91 0.83
CA ASP A 32 -11.98 -20.47 2.17
C ASP A 32 -11.82 -22.00 2.10
N GLU A 33 -10.76 -22.52 2.72
CA GLU A 33 -10.41 -23.95 2.69
C GLU A 33 -11.24 -24.70 3.75
N THR A 34 -12.35 -25.29 3.32
CA THR A 34 -13.30 -25.98 4.20
C THR A 34 -12.83 -27.36 4.68
N THR A 35 -11.78 -27.93 4.10
CA THR A 35 -11.26 -29.25 4.53
C THR A 35 -10.49 -29.17 5.84
N VAL A 36 -9.96 -28.00 6.20
CA VAL A 36 -9.23 -27.79 7.44
C VAL A 36 -10.21 -27.58 8.60
N LYS A 37 -10.55 -28.67 9.29
CA LYS A 37 -11.57 -28.66 10.37
C LYS A 37 -11.11 -28.00 11.68
N SER A 38 -9.80 -27.84 11.88
CA SER A 38 -9.26 -27.16 13.07
C SER A 38 -7.82 -26.74 12.88
N ARG A 39 -7.36 -25.81 13.72
CA ARG A 39 -5.95 -25.39 13.77
C ARG A 39 -5.00 -26.54 14.08
N LYS A 40 -5.43 -27.51 14.89
CA LYS A 40 -4.64 -28.71 15.23
C LYS A 40 -4.48 -29.64 14.01
N HIS A 41 -5.54 -29.85 13.24
CA HIS A 41 -5.48 -30.60 11.99
C HIS A 41 -4.55 -29.92 10.98
N ALA A 42 -4.67 -28.59 10.82
CA ALA A 42 -3.78 -27.81 9.97
C ALA A 42 -2.30 -27.99 10.35
N PHE A 43 -2.01 -27.93 11.66
CA PHE A 43 -0.64 -28.09 12.17
C PHE A 43 -0.06 -29.49 11.93
N ILE A 44 -0.86 -30.54 12.15
CA ILE A 44 -0.43 -31.93 11.96
C ILE A 44 -0.16 -32.23 10.48
N GLU A 45 -1.02 -31.73 9.58
CA GLU A 45 -0.93 -31.96 8.14
C GLU A 45 -0.04 -30.95 7.40
N GLY A 46 0.54 -29.96 8.11
CA GLY A 46 1.36 -28.90 7.50
C GLY A 46 0.58 -27.94 6.60
N LEU A 47 -0.74 -27.82 6.80
CA LEU A 47 -1.63 -26.95 6.02
C LEU A 47 -1.72 -25.55 6.64
N SER A 48 -1.94 -24.54 5.79
CA SER A 48 -2.27 -23.17 6.22
C SER A 48 -3.79 -22.98 6.29
N THR A 49 -4.28 -22.23 7.28
CA THR A 49 -5.70 -21.85 7.38
C THR A 49 -6.05 -20.62 6.53
N GLY A 50 -5.17 -20.23 5.59
CA GLY A 50 -5.31 -19.01 4.80
C GLY A 50 -5.09 -17.72 5.61
N ALA A 51 -5.20 -16.58 4.92
CA ALA A 51 -5.14 -15.27 5.54
C ALA A 51 -6.41 -15.04 6.38
N LYS A 52 -6.23 -14.59 7.63
CA LYS A 52 -7.38 -14.20 8.45
C LYS A 52 -8.06 -13.00 7.83
N ASN A 53 -9.39 -13.07 7.72
CA ASN A 53 -10.17 -11.89 7.39
C ASN A 53 -9.92 -10.80 8.46
N PRO A 54 -9.61 -9.57 8.03
CA PRO A 54 -9.39 -8.48 8.97
C PRO A 54 -10.70 -8.15 9.68
N THR A 55 -10.63 -7.91 10.98
CA THR A 55 -11.81 -7.57 11.81
C THR A 55 -12.30 -6.15 11.57
N SER A 56 -11.44 -5.27 11.07
CA SER A 56 -11.76 -3.89 10.70
C SER A 56 -10.86 -3.43 9.56
N LYS A 57 -11.09 -2.22 9.06
CA LYS A 57 -10.18 -1.58 8.09
C LYS A 57 -8.76 -1.40 8.66
N GLY A 58 -8.58 -1.36 9.97
CA GLY A 58 -7.29 -1.05 10.61
C GLY A 58 -6.81 0.37 10.28
N ASN A 59 -5.56 0.66 10.64
CA ASN A 59 -4.93 1.95 10.36
C ASN A 59 -4.59 2.07 8.87
N ARG A 60 -4.44 3.30 8.38
CA ARG A 60 -3.99 3.55 7.00
C ARG A 60 -2.48 3.52 6.93
N ILE A 61 -1.94 2.88 5.91
CA ILE A 61 -0.54 2.98 5.50
C ILE A 61 -0.49 3.97 4.35
N ILE A 62 0.35 4.99 4.46
CA ILE A 62 0.61 5.96 3.41
C ILE A 62 1.83 5.49 2.63
N VAL A 63 1.72 5.55 1.30
CA VAL A 63 2.78 5.21 0.35
C VAL A 63 3.03 6.43 -0.53
N LEU A 64 4.26 6.93 -0.49
CA LEU A 64 4.75 8.01 -1.32
C LEU A 64 5.86 7.44 -2.21
N HIS A 65 5.85 7.77 -3.50
CA HIS A 65 6.87 7.29 -4.42
C HIS A 65 7.16 8.27 -5.56
N ILE A 66 8.42 8.32 -5.97
CA ILE A 66 8.85 9.04 -7.17
C ILE A 66 8.90 8.09 -8.37
N GLY A 67 8.25 8.47 -9.48
CA GLY A 67 8.24 7.72 -10.72
C GLY A 67 8.39 8.60 -11.96
N SER A 68 8.70 7.98 -13.09
CA SER A 68 8.78 8.62 -14.40
C SER A 68 8.18 7.72 -15.48
N ASP A 69 8.27 8.13 -16.74
CA ASP A 69 7.94 7.28 -17.89
C ASP A 69 8.83 6.03 -17.99
N ARG A 70 9.93 5.96 -17.21
CA ARG A 70 10.85 4.83 -17.10
C ARG A 70 10.61 3.96 -15.87
N GLY A 71 9.52 4.20 -15.15
CA GLY A 71 9.18 3.51 -13.91
C GLY A 71 9.66 4.25 -12.65
N PHE A 72 9.66 3.51 -11.55
CA PHE A 72 9.96 4.00 -10.21
C PHE A 72 11.46 4.22 -9.97
N VAL A 73 11.80 5.24 -9.20
CA VAL A 73 13.18 5.50 -8.77
C VAL A 73 13.54 4.56 -7.62
N SER A 74 14.63 3.80 -7.73
CA SER A 74 15.08 2.89 -6.65
C SER A 74 15.24 3.64 -5.33
N ASP A 75 14.86 3.00 -4.23
CA ASP A 75 15.04 3.50 -2.85
C ASP A 75 14.37 4.86 -2.57
N SER A 76 13.41 5.27 -3.41
CA SER A 76 12.65 6.52 -3.24
C SER A 76 11.28 6.33 -2.60
N ALA A 77 10.91 5.09 -2.26
CA ALA A 77 9.66 4.79 -1.59
C ALA A 77 9.72 5.23 -0.12
N LEU A 78 8.74 6.00 0.32
CA LEU A 78 8.50 6.28 1.73
C LEU A 78 7.16 5.66 2.12
N VAL A 79 7.20 4.73 3.09
CA VAL A 79 6.02 4.00 3.57
C VAL A 79 5.92 4.16 5.07
N PHE A 80 4.79 4.65 5.57
CA PHE A 80 4.59 4.86 6.99
C PHE A 80 3.12 4.75 7.38
N GLU A 81 2.86 4.56 8.67
CA GLU A 81 1.52 4.47 9.23
C GLU A 81 0.93 5.87 9.48
N CYS A 82 -0.30 6.09 9.01
CA CYS A 82 -1.10 7.26 9.35
C CYS A 82 -1.53 7.17 10.82
N LYS A 83 -1.12 8.18 11.60
CA LYS A 83 -1.48 8.29 13.03
C LYS A 83 -2.75 9.12 13.25
N GLY A 84 -3.21 9.82 12.21
CA GLY A 84 -4.45 10.61 12.24
C GLY A 84 -5.70 9.73 12.22
N THR A 85 -6.76 10.19 12.87
CA THR A 85 -8.07 9.51 12.90
C THR A 85 -9.01 10.01 11.80
N GLY A 86 -8.71 11.16 11.20
CA GLY A 86 -9.53 11.82 10.18
C GLY A 86 -9.00 11.58 8.78
N ASP A 87 -8.54 12.64 8.14
CA ASP A 87 -7.96 12.60 6.79
C ASP A 87 -6.50 12.13 6.83
N TYR A 88 -6.01 11.44 5.79
CA TYR A 88 -4.63 10.92 5.80
C TYR A 88 -3.58 12.03 5.70
N HIS A 89 -3.93 13.20 5.14
CA HIS A 89 -3.03 14.36 5.09
C HIS A 89 -2.67 14.87 6.49
N GLU A 90 -3.42 14.52 7.54
CA GLU A 90 -3.06 14.86 8.93
C GLU A 90 -1.69 14.27 9.34
N SER A 91 -1.27 13.18 8.69
CA SER A 91 0.02 12.54 8.97
C SER A 91 1.14 13.01 8.02
N MET A 92 0.86 13.92 7.09
CA MET A 92 1.85 14.50 6.18
C MET A 92 2.47 15.75 6.79
N ASN A 93 3.80 15.84 6.74
CA ASN A 93 4.56 16.98 7.24
C ASN A 93 5.85 17.14 6.43
N ALA A 94 6.68 18.14 6.76
CA ALA A 94 7.91 18.43 6.04
C ALA A 94 8.92 17.26 5.97
N ASN A 95 8.80 16.25 6.84
CA ASN A 95 9.64 15.05 6.83
C ASN A 95 8.97 13.84 6.16
N THR A 96 7.66 13.89 5.93
CA THR A 96 6.84 12.79 5.41
C THR A 96 5.90 13.28 4.31
N PHE A 97 6.51 13.88 3.28
CA PHE A 97 5.94 14.38 2.02
C PHE A 97 6.99 14.25 0.92
#